data_AF-A0A6G3X1L3-F1
#
_entry.id   AF-A0A6G3X1L3-F1
#
_cell.length_a   1.000
_cell.length_b   1.000
_cell.length_c   1.000
_cell.angle_alpha   90.00
_cell.angle_beta   90.00
_cell.angle_gamma   90.00
#
_symmetry.space_group_name_H-M   'P 1'
#
loop_
_entity.id
_entity.type
_entity.pdbx_description
1 polymer ?
#
loop_
_entity_poly.entity_id
_entity_poly.type
_entity_poly.pdbx_seq_one_letter_code
_entity_poly.pdbx_strand_id
1 'polypeptide(L)'
;GADTAVTVAPFHGFVWRDGHAVEEGTYGVNHDKSVRPRRQDRPQDYLETGAAYAMDAAGFRTHRHRFFGHTALVPTDPARVLEIDDPHDLARARALAPLLDPSPLPSLADVDAVVLDFDGTQTDDR
;
A
#
# COMPACT_ATOMS: atom_id res chain seq x y z
N GLY A 1 2.03 22.89 -5.51
CA GLY A 1 2.60 21.64 -4.97
C GLY A 1 1.47 20.85 -4.34
N ALA A 2 1.67 19.56 -4.06
CA ALA A 2 0.70 18.77 -3.32
C ALA A 2 0.85 19.00 -1.80
N ASP A 3 -0.24 18.88 -1.05
CA ASP A 3 -0.26 18.99 0.42
C ASP A 3 0.07 17.65 1.09
N THR A 4 -0.33 16.55 0.43
CA THR A 4 0.00 15.18 0.79
C THR A 4 0.42 14.37 -0.43
N ALA A 5 1.17 13.30 -0.22
CA ALA A 5 1.53 12.33 -1.24
C ALA A 5 1.56 10.91 -0.67
N VAL A 6 1.22 9.93 -1.49
CA VAL A 6 1.20 8.51 -1.12
C VAL A 6 1.77 7.65 -2.24
N THR A 7 2.53 6.63 -1.88
CA THR A 7 3.00 5.63 -2.83
C THR A 7 1.86 4.69 -3.23
N VAL A 8 1.68 4.51 -4.53
CA VAL A 8 0.63 3.64 -5.09
C VAL A 8 1.18 2.75 -6.20
N ALA A 9 0.49 1.66 -6.51
CA ALA A 9 0.76 0.85 -7.68
C ALA A 9 -0.51 0.65 -8.53
N PRO A 10 -0.37 0.49 -9.86
CA PRO A 10 -1.46 0.06 -10.73
C PRO A 10 -2.22 -1.16 -10.18
N PHE A 11 -3.54 -1.02 -10.03
CA PHE A 11 -4.43 -2.06 -9.54
C PHE A 11 -5.35 -2.54 -10.67
N HIS A 12 -5.36 -3.85 -10.91
CA HIS A 12 -6.18 -4.47 -11.97
C HIS A 12 -7.17 -5.51 -11.44
N GLY A 13 -7.34 -5.56 -10.11
CA GLY A 13 -8.28 -6.44 -9.44
C GLY A 13 -9.73 -6.06 -9.72
N PHE A 14 -10.61 -7.05 -9.53
CA PHE A 14 -12.06 -6.84 -9.46
C PHE A 14 -12.44 -6.93 -7.99
N VAL A 15 -12.79 -5.80 -7.39
CA VAL A 15 -13.17 -5.77 -5.97
C VAL A 15 -14.64 -6.12 -5.86
N TRP A 16 -14.93 -7.11 -5.03
CA TRP A 16 -16.28 -7.50 -4.64
C TRP A 16 -16.50 -7.10 -3.19
N ARG A 17 -17.72 -6.66 -2.89
CA ARG A 17 -18.16 -6.39 -1.52
C ARG A 17 -19.37 -7.25 -1.20
N ASP A 18 -19.38 -7.77 0.01
CA ASP A 18 -20.54 -8.44 0.60
C ASP A 18 -21.49 -7.40 1.25
N GLY A 19 -22.79 -7.64 1.17
CA GLY A 19 -23.84 -6.66 1.51
C GLY A 19 -24.34 -5.84 0.32
N HIS A 20 -25.27 -4.89 0.53
CA HIS A 20 -26.09 -4.34 -0.56
C HIS A 20 -25.69 -2.93 -0.95
N ALA A 21 -25.53 -2.69 -2.25
CA ALA A 21 -25.69 -1.33 -2.78
C ALA A 21 -27.18 -0.98 -2.95
N VAL A 22 -28.04 -1.98 -3.25
CA VAL A 22 -29.51 -1.80 -3.41
C VAL A 22 -30.36 -3.06 -3.07
N GLU A 23 -29.84 -4.32 -3.04
CA GLU A 23 -30.58 -5.56 -2.70
C GLU A 23 -29.68 -6.70 -2.16
N GLU A 24 -30.30 -7.68 -1.47
CA GLU A 24 -29.73 -8.94 -0.92
C GLU A 24 -28.74 -9.71 -1.82
N GLY A 25 -27.43 -9.43 -1.71
CA GLY A 25 -26.32 -10.15 -2.39
C GLY A 25 -25.02 -9.34 -2.52
N THR A 26 -23.94 -9.98 -3.01
CA THR A 26 -22.64 -9.33 -3.27
C THR A 26 -22.66 -8.46 -4.54
N TYR A 27 -21.82 -7.42 -4.58
CA TYR A 27 -21.70 -6.53 -5.75
C TYR A 27 -20.25 -6.15 -6.08
N GLY A 28 -20.02 -5.81 -7.35
CA GLY A 28 -18.74 -5.28 -7.82
C GLY A 28 -18.55 -3.82 -7.44
N VAL A 29 -17.41 -3.47 -6.84
CA VAL A 29 -17.11 -2.11 -6.38
C VAL A 29 -16.56 -1.24 -7.51
N ASN A 30 -15.63 -1.78 -8.30
CA ASN A 30 -14.98 -1.07 -9.41
C ASN A 30 -15.33 -1.66 -10.79
N HIS A 31 -16.44 -2.41 -10.86
CA HIS A 31 -16.92 -3.03 -12.09
C HIS A 31 -18.42 -3.36 -11.99
N ASP A 32 -19.08 -3.42 -13.14
CA ASP A 32 -20.41 -4.01 -13.27
C ASP A 32 -20.28 -5.53 -13.42
N LYS A 33 -21.05 -6.32 -12.66
CA LYS A 33 -21.06 -7.78 -12.77
C LYS A 33 -21.67 -8.28 -14.09
N SER A 34 -22.47 -7.45 -14.77
CA SER A 34 -23.12 -7.80 -16.03
C SER A 34 -22.19 -7.74 -17.24
N VAL A 35 -21.04 -7.05 -17.11
CA VAL A 35 -20.06 -6.90 -18.19
C VAL A 35 -18.66 -7.16 -17.64
N ARG A 36 -17.91 -8.04 -18.29
CA ARG A 36 -16.51 -8.31 -17.93
C ARG A 36 -15.55 -7.68 -18.95
N PRO A 37 -15.23 -6.38 -18.84
CA PRO A 37 -14.25 -5.75 -19.73
C PRO A 37 -12.86 -6.34 -19.49
N ARG A 38 -12.01 -6.30 -20.54
CA ARG A 38 -10.60 -6.68 -20.38
C ARG A 38 -9.90 -5.64 -19.50
N ARG A 39 -8.87 -6.05 -18.78
CA ARG A 39 -8.17 -5.17 -17.81
C ARG A 39 -7.58 -3.91 -18.46
N GLN A 40 -7.12 -4.01 -19.69
CA GLN A 40 -6.57 -2.89 -20.46
C GLN A 40 -7.61 -1.90 -20.98
N ASP A 41 -8.90 -2.25 -20.98
CA ASP A 41 -9.98 -1.38 -21.46
C ASP A 41 -10.65 -0.61 -20.30
N ARG A 42 -10.20 -0.83 -19.06
CA ARG A 42 -10.75 -0.19 -17.85
C ARG A 42 -9.97 1.07 -17.50
N PRO A 43 -10.59 2.04 -16.81
CA PRO A 43 -9.86 3.10 -16.11
C PRO A 43 -8.80 2.51 -15.18
N GLN A 44 -7.67 3.21 -15.04
CA GLN A 44 -6.59 2.81 -14.15
C GLN A 44 -6.98 3.08 -12.69
N ASP A 45 -7.13 2.01 -11.91
CA ASP A 45 -7.23 2.10 -10.46
C ASP A 45 -5.83 2.04 -9.84
N TYR A 46 -5.67 2.61 -8.65
CA TYR A 46 -4.42 2.58 -7.88
C TYR A 46 -4.67 1.98 -6.51
N LEU A 47 -3.75 1.12 -6.07
CA LEU A 47 -3.70 0.56 -4.73
C LEU A 47 -2.58 1.26 -3.95
N GLU A 48 -2.88 1.72 -2.73
CA GLU A 48 -1.83 2.19 -1.80
C GLU A 48 -0.86 1.05 -1.50
N THR A 49 0.44 1.35 -1.45
CA THR A 49 1.45 0.31 -1.21
C THR A 49 1.92 0.24 0.25
N GLY A 50 1.46 1.16 1.10
CA GLY A 50 1.93 1.30 2.48
C GLY A 50 3.39 1.79 2.62
N ALA A 51 4.14 1.88 1.52
CA ALA A 51 5.59 2.10 1.56
C ALA A 51 6.01 3.50 2.06
N ALA A 52 5.34 4.56 1.59
CA ALA A 52 5.63 5.92 2.07
C ALA A 52 4.42 6.85 1.96
N TYR A 53 4.32 7.73 2.96
CA TYR A 53 3.37 8.84 3.03
C TYR A 53 4.14 10.13 3.32
N ALA A 54 3.87 11.19 2.56
CA ALA A 54 4.43 12.51 2.80
C ALA A 54 3.31 13.53 2.98
N MET A 55 3.50 14.49 3.88
CA MET A 55 2.49 15.51 4.19
C MET A 55 3.13 16.73 4.84
N ASP A 56 2.53 17.90 4.66
CA ASP A 56 2.93 19.09 5.42
C ASP A 56 2.71 18.87 6.93
N ALA A 57 3.73 19.18 7.74
CA ALA A 57 3.71 18.88 9.16
C ALA A 57 2.74 19.78 9.96
N ALA A 58 2.47 21.01 9.52
CA ALA A 58 1.46 21.86 10.15
C ALA A 58 0.05 21.40 9.76
N GLY A 59 -0.12 21.00 8.50
CA GLY A 59 -1.33 20.37 7.97
C GLY A 59 -1.69 19.11 8.73
N PHE A 60 -0.73 18.21 8.97
CA PHE A 60 -0.98 16.98 9.73
C PHE A 60 -1.44 17.26 11.17
N ARG A 61 -0.78 18.20 11.87
CA ARG A 61 -1.18 18.60 13.24
C ARG A 61 -2.59 19.18 13.28
N THR A 62 -3.01 19.87 12.22
CA THR A 62 -4.34 20.48 12.12
C THR A 62 -5.42 19.44 11.82
N HIS A 63 -5.21 18.61 10.79
CA HIS A 63 -6.23 17.68 10.29
C HIS A 63 -6.26 16.36 11.07
N ARG A 64 -5.13 15.94 11.65
CA ARG A 64 -4.98 14.69 12.43
C ARG A 64 -5.30 13.41 11.64
N HIS A 65 -5.14 13.46 10.31
CA HIS A 65 -5.14 12.29 9.42
C HIS A 65 -4.20 12.51 8.23
N ARG A 66 -3.86 11.42 7.53
CA ARG A 66 -2.79 11.36 6.51
C ARG A 66 -3.11 12.01 5.16
N PHE A 67 -4.38 12.36 4.92
CA PHE A 67 -4.85 12.84 3.61
C PHE A 67 -5.62 14.15 3.76
N PHE A 68 -5.06 15.26 3.29
CA PHE A 68 -5.73 16.57 3.30
C PHE A 68 -5.27 17.40 2.10
N GLY A 69 -6.06 18.40 1.73
CA GLY A 69 -5.77 19.24 0.57
C GLY A 69 -5.64 18.41 -0.72
N HIS A 70 -4.71 18.80 -1.58
CA HIS A 70 -4.40 18.06 -2.80
C HIS A 70 -3.45 16.89 -2.52
N THR A 71 -3.92 15.65 -2.73
CA THR A 71 -3.12 14.43 -2.63
C THR A 71 -2.49 14.05 -3.97
N ALA A 72 -1.17 13.95 -4.02
CA ALA A 72 -0.46 13.38 -5.16
C ALA A 72 -0.29 11.86 -5.02
N LEU A 73 -0.59 11.14 -6.10
CA LEU A 73 -0.27 9.72 -6.21
C LEU A 73 1.15 9.57 -6.76
N VAL A 74 1.99 8.78 -6.08
CA VAL A 74 3.38 8.49 -6.49
C VAL A 74 3.45 7.03 -6.94
N PRO A 75 3.41 6.74 -8.25
CA PRO A 75 3.44 5.37 -8.74
C PRO A 75 4.76 4.69 -8.44
N THR A 76 4.70 3.47 -7.92
CA THR A 76 5.83 2.57 -7.69
C THR A 76 5.69 1.31 -8.53
N ASP A 77 6.79 0.55 -8.67
CA ASP A 77 6.79 -0.72 -9.39
C ASP A 77 5.86 -1.74 -8.71
N PRO A 78 4.83 -2.27 -9.40
CA PRO A 78 3.96 -3.33 -8.89
C PRO A 78 4.72 -4.56 -8.38
N ALA A 79 5.91 -4.86 -8.93
CA ALA A 79 6.73 -6.00 -8.50
C ALA A 79 7.24 -5.87 -7.05
N ARG A 80 7.21 -4.65 -6.49
CA ARG A 80 7.65 -4.33 -5.13
C ARG A 80 6.49 -4.19 -4.13
N VAL A 81 5.26 -4.41 -4.56
CA VAL A 81 4.08 -4.32 -3.69
C VAL A 81 3.94 -5.61 -2.90
N LEU A 82 4.38 -5.58 -1.65
CA LEU A 82 4.24 -6.68 -0.70
C LEU A 82 4.18 -6.10 0.73
N GLU A 83 3.02 -6.19 1.35
CA GLU A 83 2.86 -5.92 2.78
C GLU A 83 3.29 -7.17 3.57
N ILE A 84 3.90 -6.95 4.74
CA ILE A 84 4.36 -8.03 5.63
C ILE A 84 3.47 -8.02 6.87
N ASP A 85 2.39 -8.78 6.83
CA ASP A 85 1.44 -8.91 7.93
C ASP A 85 1.62 -10.23 8.68
N ASP A 86 2.08 -11.27 7.98
CA ASP A 86 2.27 -12.61 8.54
C ASP A 86 3.64 -13.24 8.14
N PRO A 87 4.08 -14.31 8.83
CA PRO A 87 5.37 -14.94 8.57
C PRO A 87 5.61 -15.40 7.12
N HIS A 88 4.57 -15.75 6.37
CA HIS A 88 4.65 -16.14 4.96
C HIS A 88 4.94 -14.96 4.06
N ASP A 89 4.47 -13.75 4.41
CA ASP A 89 4.82 -12.52 3.70
C ASP A 89 6.30 -12.23 3.81
N LEU A 90 6.86 -12.35 5.02
CA LEU A 90 8.28 -12.18 5.25
C LEU A 90 9.11 -13.21 4.47
N ALA A 91 8.64 -14.46 4.39
CA ALA A 91 9.28 -15.48 3.58
C ALA A 91 9.26 -15.13 2.08
N ARG A 92 8.13 -14.60 1.57
CA ARG A 92 8.02 -14.10 0.19
C ARG A 92 8.95 -12.92 -0.05
N ALA A 93 9.01 -11.95 0.86
CA ALA A 93 9.86 -10.77 0.76
C ALA A 93 11.34 -11.19 0.66
N ARG A 94 11.79 -12.10 1.52
CA ARG A 94 13.17 -12.64 1.50
C ARG A 94 13.49 -13.36 0.20
N ALA A 95 12.55 -14.10 -0.37
CA ALA A 95 12.75 -14.78 -1.64
C ALA A 95 12.85 -13.80 -2.83
N LEU A 96 12.11 -12.68 -2.79
CA LEU A 96 12.09 -11.67 -3.84
C LEU A 96 13.24 -10.67 -3.76
N ALA A 97 13.71 -10.33 -2.55
CA ALA A 97 14.69 -9.27 -2.33
C ALA A 97 15.95 -9.38 -3.23
N PRO A 98 16.60 -10.55 -3.39
CA PRO A 98 17.79 -10.67 -4.26
C PRO A 98 17.51 -10.43 -5.75
N LEU A 99 16.25 -10.60 -6.18
CA LEU A 99 15.84 -10.38 -7.57
C LEU A 99 15.51 -8.91 -7.84
N LEU A 100 15.06 -8.19 -6.81
CA LEU A 100 14.61 -6.81 -6.91
C LEU A 100 15.75 -5.82 -6.59
N ASP A 101 16.59 -6.14 -5.61
CA ASP A 101 17.66 -5.28 -5.11
C ASP A 101 19.04 -5.95 -5.33
N PRO A 102 19.60 -5.84 -6.55
CA PRO A 102 20.86 -6.50 -6.90
C PRO A 102 22.11 -5.83 -6.29
N SER A 103 21.94 -4.74 -5.54
CA SER A 103 23.04 -4.02 -4.88
C SER A 103 23.47 -4.76 -3.60
N PRO A 104 24.76 -4.78 -3.24
CA PRO A 104 25.17 -5.37 -1.97
C PRO A 104 24.51 -4.62 -0.82
N LEU A 105 23.58 -5.29 -0.14
CA LEU A 105 23.14 -4.89 1.19
C LEU A 105 24.25 -5.24 2.18
N PRO A 106 24.36 -4.51 3.30
CA PRO A 106 25.25 -4.90 4.40
C PRO A 106 24.94 -6.34 4.80
N SER A 107 25.97 -7.17 4.94
CA SER A 107 25.87 -8.47 5.58
C SER A 107 25.70 -8.28 7.10
N LEU A 108 25.34 -9.34 7.82
CA LEU A 108 25.32 -9.29 9.29
C LEU A 108 26.67 -8.91 9.90
N ALA A 109 27.78 -9.18 9.19
CA ALA A 109 29.11 -8.80 9.65
C ALA A 109 29.40 -7.30 9.48
N ASP A 110 28.63 -6.59 8.65
CA ASP A 110 28.77 -5.16 8.38
C ASP A 110 27.88 -4.29 9.30
N VAL A 111 27.09 -4.92 10.18
CA VAL A 111 26.12 -4.23 11.05
C VAL A 111 26.64 -4.21 12.49
N ASP A 112 27.03 -3.04 12.97
CA ASP A 112 27.50 -2.85 14.35
C ASP A 112 26.35 -2.77 15.38
N ALA A 113 25.17 -2.31 14.95
CA ALA A 113 24.00 -2.18 15.79
C ALA A 113 22.69 -2.17 14.97
N VAL A 114 21.62 -2.69 15.56
CA VAL A 114 20.25 -2.54 15.06
C VAL A 114 19.48 -1.71 16.08
N VAL A 115 18.95 -0.57 15.66
CA VAL A 115 18.08 0.28 16.49
C VAL A 115 16.67 0.14 15.93
N LEU A 116 15.76 -0.32 16.77
CA LEU A 116 14.34 -0.43 16.45
C LEU A 116 13.60 0.59 17.30
N ASP A 117 12.84 1.46 16.65
CA ASP A 117 11.79 2.23 17.32
C ASP A 117 10.51 1.40 17.28
N PHE A 118 9.75 1.42 18.37
CA PHE A 118 8.48 0.70 18.50
C PHE A 118 7.38 1.72 18.70
N ASP A 119 6.83 2.21 17.60
CA ASP A 119 5.68 3.10 17.54
C ASP A 119 4.43 2.36 17.04
N GLY A 120 3.77 1.63 17.97
CA GLY A 120 2.31 1.50 17.95
C GLY A 120 1.64 0.39 17.12
N THR A 121 2.35 -0.63 16.61
CA THR A 121 1.71 -1.72 15.85
C THR A 121 1.66 -3.07 16.57
N GLN A 122 1.54 -3.07 17.91
CA GLN A 122 1.10 -4.24 18.72
C GLN A 122 0.95 -3.93 20.22
N THR A 123 0.33 -2.81 20.61
CA THR A 123 0.07 -2.54 22.04
C THR A 123 -1.34 -2.01 22.29
N ASP A 124 -2.02 -2.59 23.29
CA ASP A 124 -2.95 -1.83 24.11
C ASP A 124 -2.09 -0.83 24.90
N ASP A 125 -2.03 0.42 24.45
CA ASP A 125 -1.39 1.52 25.17
C ASP A 125 -2.05 1.69 26.55
N ARG A 126 -1.41 1.17 27.60
CA ARG A 126 -1.61 1.62 28.98
C ARG A 126 -0.40 2.38 29.47
#